data_AF-A0A8H5FAE1-F1
#
_entry.id   AF-A0A8H5FAE1-F1
#
_cell.length_a   1.000
_cell.length_b   1.000
_cell.length_c   1.000
_cell.angle_alpha   90.00
_cell.angle_beta   90.00
_cell.angle_gamma   90.00
#
_symmetry.space_group_name_H-M   'P 1'
#
loop_
_entity.id
_entity.type
_entity.pdbx_description
1 polymer ?
#
loop_
_entity_poly.entity_id
_entity_poly.type
_entity_poly.pdbx_seq_one_letter_code
_entity_poly.pdbx_strand_id
1 'polypeptide(L)'
;MNEWKSLFPGDGLIRIGDNREVFTTSMFHQLRCLDILRARVVEVRRAKQSVVQPIADPLTTHCINYLREIVLCNMDSHLYAVVGGVPHNYICRDWERVYEALEKNQREE
;
A
#
# COMPACT_ATOMS: atom_id res chain seq x y z
N MET A 1 12.31 -8.27 10.67
CA MET A 1 10.90 -8.53 10.26
C MET A 1 9.90 -7.62 10.97
N ASN A 2 10.31 -6.82 11.97
CA ASN A 2 9.42 -5.89 12.65
C ASN A 2 9.16 -4.61 11.84
N GLU A 3 10.01 -4.32 10.87
CA GLU A 3 9.96 -3.14 10.01
C GLU A 3 8.72 -3.12 9.12
N TRP A 4 8.20 -4.29 8.73
CA TRP A 4 6.99 -4.39 7.91
C TRP A 4 5.71 -4.24 8.74
N LYS A 5 5.79 -4.48 10.05
CA LYS A 5 4.66 -4.26 10.96
C LYS A 5 4.42 -2.77 11.23
N SER A 6 5.41 -1.91 11.02
CA SER A 6 5.28 -0.46 11.19
C SER A 6 4.72 0.27 9.96
N LEU A 7 4.26 -0.47 8.93
CA LEU A 7 3.64 0.14 7.75
C LEU A 7 2.31 0.84 8.04
N PHE A 8 1.62 0.43 9.10
CA PHE A 8 0.40 1.06 9.56
C PHE A 8 0.22 0.82 11.07
N PRO A 9 -0.37 1.77 11.80
CA PRO A 9 -0.79 1.56 13.18
C PRO A 9 -1.82 0.44 13.30
N GLY A 10 -1.68 -0.39 14.34
CA GLY A 10 -2.63 -1.45 14.68
C GLY A 10 -2.92 -2.39 13.49
N ASP A 11 -4.20 -2.46 13.11
CA ASP A 11 -4.67 -3.24 11.97
C ASP A 11 -4.81 -2.42 10.68
N GLY A 12 -4.41 -1.15 10.64
CA GLY A 12 -4.53 -0.30 9.45
C GLY A 12 -5.97 -0.07 8.95
N LEU A 13 -6.98 -0.38 9.77
CA LEU A 13 -8.39 -0.23 9.44
C LEU A 13 -8.99 0.96 10.21
N ILE A 14 -9.93 1.64 9.56
CA ILE A 14 -10.69 2.76 10.12
C ILE A 14 -12.12 2.26 10.38
N ARG A 15 -12.71 2.66 11.50
CA ARG A 15 -14.12 2.40 11.83
C ARG A 15 -14.92 3.70 11.83
N ILE A 16 -15.98 3.76 11.03
CA ILE A 16 -16.75 4.99 10.80
C ILE A 16 -18.24 4.75 11.08
N GLY A 17 -18.90 5.76 11.64
CA GLY A 17 -20.34 5.78 11.91
C GLY A 17 -20.74 4.96 13.14
N ASP A 18 -22.02 5.06 13.50
CA ASP A 18 -22.57 4.41 14.70
C ASP A 18 -22.45 2.88 14.63
N ASN A 19 -22.53 2.32 13.42
CA ASN A 19 -22.40 0.89 13.16
C ASN A 19 -20.94 0.41 13.05
N ARG A 20 -19.95 1.30 13.20
CA ARG A 20 -18.52 1.00 13.15
C ARG A 20 -18.11 0.24 11.87
N GLU A 21 -18.62 0.70 10.73
CA GLU A 21 -18.28 0.12 9.43
C GLU A 21 -16.77 0.21 9.16
N VAL A 22 -16.21 -0.86 8.62
CA VAL A 22 -14.76 -1.04 8.51
C VAL A 22 -14.27 -0.64 7.13
N PHE A 23 -13.30 0.27 7.11
CA PHE A 23 -12.67 0.79 5.91
C PHE A 23 -11.14 0.75 6.02
N THR A 24 -10.45 1.08 4.94
CA THR A 24 -9.02 1.37 4.96
C THR A 24 -8.74 2.50 3.98
N THR A 25 -7.69 3.27 4.23
CA THR A 25 -7.26 4.29 3.28
C THR A 25 -6.56 3.63 2.10
N SER A 26 -6.61 4.28 0.93
CA SER A 26 -5.87 3.83 -0.24
C SER A 26 -4.38 3.63 0.09
N MET A 27 -3.77 4.57 0.84
CA MET A 27 -2.38 4.49 1.27
C MET A 27 -2.07 3.22 2.07
N PHE A 28 -2.83 2.91 3.12
CA PHE A 28 -2.56 1.73 3.95
C PHE A 28 -2.86 0.41 3.23
N HIS A 29 -3.87 0.38 2.37
CA HIS A 29 -4.15 -0.80 1.55
C HIS A 29 -3.02 -1.09 0.56
N GLN A 30 -2.46 -0.05 -0.08
CA GLN A 30 -1.28 -0.18 -0.94
C GLN A 30 -0.08 -0.77 -0.18
N LEU A 31 0.23 -0.23 1.00
CA LEU A 31 1.33 -0.72 1.84
C LEU A 31 1.13 -2.17 2.29
N ARG A 32 -0.09 -2.54 2.68
CA ARG A 32 -0.46 -3.93 2.98
C ARG A 32 -0.25 -4.86 1.78
N CYS A 33 -0.71 -4.46 0.60
CA CYS A 33 -0.53 -5.24 -0.61
C CYS A 33 0.95 -5.45 -0.94
N LEU A 34 1.79 -4.43 -0.73
CA LEU A 34 3.24 -4.54 -0.91
C LEU A 34 3.88 -5.56 0.05
N ASP A 35 3.49 -5.59 1.33
CA ASP A 35 4.03 -6.57 2.28
C ASP A 35 3.60 -8.01 1.94
N ILE A 36 2.35 -8.20 1.51
CA ILE A 36 1.85 -9.50 1.04
C ILE A 36 2.68 -10.01 -0.14
N LEU A 37 2.88 -9.18 -1.17
CA LEU A 37 3.69 -9.56 -2.33
C LEU A 37 5.14 -9.86 -1.96
N ARG A 38 5.74 -9.05 -1.08
CA ARG A 38 7.09 -9.29 -0.57
C ARG A 38 7.18 -10.64 0.15
N ALA A 39 6.24 -10.93 1.06
CA ALA A 39 6.20 -12.19 1.78
C ALA A 39 6.17 -13.38 0.80
N ARG A 40 5.35 -13.26 -0.24
CA ARG A 40 5.24 -14.26 -1.31
C ARG A 40 6.55 -14.45 -2.09
N VAL A 41 7.23 -13.37 -2.46
CA VAL A 41 8.55 -13.43 -3.13
C VAL A 41 9.59 -14.12 -2.24
N VAL A 42 9.62 -13.81 -0.94
CA VAL A 42 10.54 -14.45 0.01
C VAL A 42 10.24 -15.94 0.15
N GLU A 43 8.97 -16.32 0.20
CA GLU A 43 8.54 -17.72 0.29
C GLU A 43 9.00 -18.53 -0.94
N VAL A 44 8.69 -18.05 -2.15
CA VAL A 44 9.09 -18.70 -3.41
C VAL A 44 10.61 -18.86 -3.48
N ARG A 45 11.36 -17.81 -3.11
CA ARG A 45 12.83 -17.86 -3.07
C ARG A 45 13.35 -18.91 -2.08
N ARG A 46 12.76 -19.00 -0.88
CA ARG A 46 13.15 -19.99 0.14
C ARG A 46 12.83 -21.41 -0.28
N ALA A 47 11.71 -21.62 -0.96
CA ALA A 47 11.30 -22.92 -1.46
C ALA A 47 12.22 -23.46 -2.59
N LYS A 48 13.17 -22.66 -3.10
CA LYS A 48 14.02 -22.98 -4.26
C LYS A 48 13.21 -23.53 -5.45
N GLN A 49 11.95 -23.11 -5.58
CA GLN A 49 11.08 -23.55 -6.66
C GLN A 49 11.60 -22.94 -7.96
N SER A 50 12.27 -23.78 -8.75
CA SER A 50 12.79 -23.45 -10.09
C SER A 50 11.68 -23.30 -11.13
N VAL A 51 10.51 -23.86 -10.85
CA VAL A 51 9.28 -23.69 -11.62
C VAL A 51 8.29 -22.98 -10.70
N VAL A 52 7.96 -21.74 -11.02
CA VAL A 52 6.78 -21.08 -10.43
C VAL A 52 5.58 -21.82 -10.99
N GLN A 53 5.16 -22.90 -10.32
CA GLN A 53 3.78 -23.35 -10.42
C GLN A 53 2.93 -22.08 -10.23
N PRO A 54 1.96 -21.78 -11.10
CA PRO A 54 1.10 -20.63 -10.91
C PRO A 54 0.29 -20.90 -9.64
N ILE A 55 0.87 -20.52 -8.51
CA ILE A 55 0.16 -20.34 -7.26
C ILE A 55 -0.56 -19.02 -7.50
N ALA A 56 -1.62 -19.09 -8.29
CA ALA A 56 -2.59 -18.02 -8.45
C ALA A 56 -3.39 -17.95 -7.15
N ASP A 57 -2.67 -17.61 -6.07
CA ASP A 57 -3.27 -17.23 -4.82
C ASP A 57 -4.16 -16.02 -5.11
N PRO A 58 -5.48 -16.11 -4.84
CA PRO A 58 -6.41 -15.03 -5.13
C PRO A 58 -5.98 -13.71 -4.47
N LEU A 59 -5.37 -13.78 -3.28
CA LEU A 59 -4.90 -12.60 -2.56
C LEU A 59 -3.70 -11.95 -3.25
N THR A 60 -2.70 -12.71 -3.66
CA THR A 60 -1.55 -12.24 -4.44
C THR A 60 -2.00 -11.61 -5.76
N THR A 61 -2.96 -12.23 -6.43
CA THR A 61 -3.55 -11.73 -7.68
C THR A 61 -4.31 -10.42 -7.47
N HIS A 62 -5.07 -10.33 -6.38
CA HIS A 62 -5.73 -9.09 -5.95
C HIS A 62 -4.71 -7.98 -5.67
N CYS A 63 -3.67 -8.26 -4.88
CA CYS A 63 -2.67 -7.27 -4.50
C CYS A 63 -1.88 -6.72 -5.71
N ILE A 64 -1.47 -7.59 -6.64
CA ILE A 64 -0.72 -7.13 -7.83
C ILE A 64 -1.62 -6.32 -8.77
N ASN A 65 -2.88 -6.70 -8.94
CA ASN A 65 -3.83 -5.96 -9.77
C ASN A 65 -4.16 -4.60 -9.15
N TYR A 66 -4.40 -4.55 -7.84
CA TYR A 66 -4.66 -3.31 -7.12
C TYR A 66 -3.49 -2.33 -7.23
N LEU A 67 -2.25 -2.80 -7.01
CA LEU A 67 -1.06 -1.95 -7.14
C LEU A 67 -0.86 -1.48 -8.59
N ARG A 68 -1.08 -2.36 -9.57
CA ARG A 68 -1.05 -1.98 -10.99
C ARG A 68 -2.05 -0.88 -11.29
N GLU A 69 -3.30 -1.02 -10.82
CA GLU A 69 -4.36 -0.03 -11.05
C GLU A 69 -3.99 1.32 -10.44
N ILE A 70 -3.56 1.35 -9.18
CA ILE A 70 -3.16 2.60 -8.51
C ILE A 70 -1.98 3.27 -9.21
N VAL A 71 -0.96 2.51 -9.63
CA VAL A 71 0.19 3.06 -10.35
C VAL A 71 -0.23 3.68 -11.68
N LEU A 72 -1.11 3.03 -12.43
CA LEU A 72 -1.62 3.55 -13.70
C LEU A 72 -2.50 4.79 -13.51
N CYS A 73 -3.35 4.81 -12.49
CA CYS A 73 -4.24 5.94 -12.20
C CYS A 73 -3.49 7.18 -11.70
N ASN A 74 -2.37 6.99 -11.00
CA ASN A 74 -1.55 8.08 -10.46
C ASN A 74 -0.26 8.30 -11.26
N MET A 75 -0.16 7.71 -12.46
CA MET A 75 1.03 7.86 -13.30
C MET A 75 1.17 9.31 -13.71
N ASP A 76 2.33 9.90 -13.40
CA ASP A 76 2.65 11.24 -13.86
C ASP A 76 2.83 11.22 -15.38
N SER A 77 1.91 11.86 -16.10
CA SER A 77 1.92 11.98 -17.57
C SER A 77 2.69 13.21 -18.04
N HIS A 78 3.23 14.02 -17.13
CA HIS A 78 3.97 15.22 -17.51
C HIS A 78 5.34 14.86 -18.09
N LEU A 79 5.65 15.47 -19.23
CA LEU A 79 6.99 15.43 -19.83
C LEU A 79 7.79 16.60 -19.26
N TYR A 80 8.95 16.31 -18.65
CA TYR A 80 9.86 17.34 -18.18
C TYR A 80 10.56 18.00 -19.37
N ALA A 81 10.50 19.33 -19.44
CA ALA A 81 11.28 20.06 -20.44
C ALA A 81 12.78 19.90 -20.14
N VAL A 82 13.56 19.49 -21.14
CA VAL A 82 15.02 19.26 -21.04
C VAL A 82 15.76 20.53 -20.62
N VAL A 83 15.19 21.72 -20.88
CA VAL A 83 15.75 23.02 -20.47
C VAL A 83 14.64 23.90 -19.89
N GLY A 84 14.83 24.40 -18.67
CA GLY A 84 13.97 25.44 -18.07
C GLY A 84 12.63 24.99 -17.50
N GLY A 85 12.37 23.69 -17.37
CA GLY A 85 11.14 23.19 -16.76
C GLY A 85 11.11 23.39 -15.23
N VAL A 86 10.04 23.98 -14.71
CA VAL A 86 9.75 23.95 -13.26
C VAL A 86 9.15 22.58 -12.94
N PRO A 87 9.69 21.81 -11.99
CA PRO A 87 9.12 20.51 -11.62
C PRO A 87 7.67 20.69 -11.12
N HIS A 88 6.75 19.86 -11.62
CA HIS A 88 5.44 19.75 -10.98
C HIS A 88 5.59 18.98 -9.66
N ASN A 89 5.02 19.55 -8.62
CA ASN A 89 5.29 19.16 -7.24
C ASN A 89 4.11 18.39 -6.65
N TYR A 90 4.01 17.08 -6.91
CA TYR A 90 3.21 16.18 -6.08
C TYR A 90 3.93 15.96 -4.75
N ILE A 91 3.93 16.99 -3.89
CA ILE A 91 4.64 16.97 -2.62
C ILE A 91 3.67 16.56 -1.52
N CYS A 92 3.88 15.35 -0.98
CA CYS A 92 3.38 15.01 0.34
C CYS A 92 4.13 15.87 1.36
N ARG A 93 3.42 16.78 2.03
CA ARG A 93 4.04 17.71 3.01
C ARG A 93 4.25 17.06 4.37
N ASP A 94 3.31 16.21 4.76
CA ASP A 94 3.28 15.58 6.08
C ASP A 94 2.39 14.33 6.00
N TRP A 95 3.02 13.16 5.95
CA TRP A 95 2.31 11.89 5.91
C TRP A 95 1.94 11.41 7.33
N GLU A 96 2.58 11.93 8.37
CA GLU A 96 2.37 11.54 9.77
C GLU A 96 0.93 11.84 10.21
N ARG A 97 0.34 12.92 9.68
CA ARG A 97 -1.08 13.27 9.93
C ARG A 97 -2.05 12.13 9.61
N VAL A 98 -1.76 11.32 8.59
CA VAL A 98 -2.61 10.17 8.22
C VAL A 98 -2.50 9.06 9.25
N TYR A 99 -1.30 8.87 9.83
CA TYR A 99 -1.04 7.89 10.87
C TYR A 99 -1.68 8.33 12.19
N GLU A 100 -1.47 9.59 12.60
CA GLU A 100 -2.09 10.18 13.80
C GLU A 100 -3.61 10.07 13.77
N ALA A 101 -4.22 10.32 12.61
CA ALA A 101 -5.67 10.21 12.42
C ALA A 101 -6.17 8.76 12.57
N LEU A 102 -5.45 7.79 11.99
CA LEU A 102 -5.78 6.38 12.15
C LEU A 102 -5.65 5.92 13.61
N GLU A 103 -4.56 6.27 14.28
CA GLU A 103 -4.38 5.92 15.69
C GLU A 103 -5.46 6.54 16.57
N LYS A 104 -5.86 7.79 16.29
CA LYS A 104 -6.97 8.42 17.00
C LYS A 104 -8.26 7.63 16.79
N ASN A 105 -8.58 7.26 15.55
CA ASN A 105 -9.76 6.46 15.25
C ASN A 105 -9.74 5.10 15.97
N GLN A 106 -8.58 4.42 16.03
CA GLN A 106 -8.41 3.14 16.72
C GLN A 106 -8.50 3.24 18.25
N ARG A 107 -8.19 4.41 18.84
CA ARG A 107 -8.34 4.64 20.30
C ARG A 107 -9.76 4.96 20.73
N GLU A 108 -10.58 5.43 19.80
CA GLU A 108 -12.01 5.72 20.02
C GLU A 108 -12.88 4.44 19.90
N GLU A 109 -12.25 3.28 19.69
CA GLU A 109 -12.86 1.94 19.69
C GLU A 109 -13.35 1.48 21.07
#